data_AF-A0A2W2H5W8-F1
#
_entry.id   AF-A0A2W2H5W8-F1
#
_cell.length_a   1.000
_cell.length_b   1.000
_cell.length_c   1.000
_cell.angle_alpha   90.00
_cell.angle_beta   90.00
_cell.angle_gamma   90.00
#
_symmetry.space_group_name_H-M   'P 1'
#
loop_
_entity.id
_entity.type
_entity.pdbx_description
1 polymer ?
#
loop_
_entity_poly.entity_id
_entity_poly.type
_entity_poly.pdbx_seq_one_letter_code
_entity_poly.pdbx_strand_id
1 'polypeptide(L)'
;MFLVWEVEAGRDGKSGVTKDEVVAEKDMLDALAAFQHGRGRVRYARLTPAPRGTIYDYWYGSTLITAHRADGVTVSVIGDAWEDTL
;
A
#
# COMPACT_ATOMS: atom_id res chain seq x y z
N MET A 1 3.12 -15.30 3.40
CA MET A 1 2.58 -14.15 2.66
C MET A 1 3.11 -12.90 3.34
N PHE A 2 3.46 -11.87 2.57
CA PHE A 2 3.72 -10.54 3.10
C PHE A 2 2.59 -9.61 2.67
N LEU A 3 2.47 -8.48 3.36
CA LEU A 3 1.67 -7.35 2.97
C LEU A 3 2.61 -6.19 2.76
N VAL A 4 2.49 -5.56 1.61
CA VAL A 4 3.19 -4.31 1.30
C VAL A 4 2.16 -3.22 1.34
N TRP A 5 2.49 -2.14 2.03
CA TRP A 5 1.71 -0.92 1.99
C TRP A 5 2.54 0.20 1.38
N GLU A 6 1.88 1.08 0.64
CA GLU A 6 2.51 2.25 0.05
C GLU A 6 1.58 3.46 0.16
N VAL A 7 2.18 4.64 0.26
CA VAL A 7 1.54 5.95 0.27
C VAL A 7 2.25 6.81 -0.77
N GLU A 8 1.46 7.41 -1.65
CA GLU A 8 1.89 8.40 -2.64
C GLU A 8 1.30 9.77 -2.31
N ALA A 9 2.17 10.78 -2.21
CA ALA A 9 1.80 12.17 -1.95
C ALA A 9 2.63 13.11 -2.84
N GLY A 10 2.30 13.14 -4.14
CA GLY A 10 3.03 13.94 -5.12
C GLY A 10 4.44 13.41 -5.37
N ARG A 11 5.47 14.11 -4.88
CA ARG A 11 6.88 13.69 -5.01
C ARG A 11 7.39 12.90 -3.80
N ASP A 12 6.62 12.91 -2.72
CA ASP A 12 6.94 12.19 -1.49
C ASP A 12 6.09 10.92 -1.38
N GLY A 13 6.57 10.00 -0.57
CA GLY A 13 5.86 8.75 -0.31
C GLY A 13 6.50 7.97 0.81
N LYS A 14 5.75 7.01 1.33
CA LYS A 14 6.22 6.07 2.36
C LYS A 14 5.74 4.68 1.99
N SER A 15 6.49 3.67 2.36
CA SER A 15 6.09 2.28 2.19
C SER A 15 6.65 1.43 3.30
N GLY A 16 6.07 0.25 3.46
CA GLY A 16 6.51 -0.72 4.44
C GLY A 16 6.04 -2.12 4.08
N VAL A 17 6.57 -3.09 4.81
CA VAL A 17 6.22 -4.50 4.65
C VAL A 17 6.00 -5.13 6.02
N THR A 18 4.93 -5.90 6.14
CA THR A 18 4.60 -6.66 7.35
C THR A 18 3.93 -7.98 6.98
N LYS A 19 3.62 -8.81 7.98
CA LYS A 19 2.84 -10.05 7.81
C LYS A 19 1.45 -9.97 8.44
N ASP A 20 1.10 -8.83 9.02
CA ASP A 20 -0.15 -8.59 9.73
C ASP A 20 -0.96 -7.52 8.98
N GLU A 21 -2.20 -7.86 8.61
CA GLU A 21 -3.06 -6.99 7.81
C GLU A 21 -3.48 -5.73 8.57
N VAL A 22 -3.78 -5.86 9.87
CA VAL A 22 -4.20 -4.75 10.72
C VAL A 22 -3.05 -3.78 10.93
N VAL A 23 -1.84 -4.31 11.13
CA VAL A 23 -0.63 -3.48 11.20
C VAL A 23 -0.36 -2.79 9.86
N ALA A 24 -0.52 -3.49 8.74
CA ALA A 24 -0.28 -2.91 7.41
C ALA A 24 -1.24 -1.74 7.12
N GLU A 25 -2.53 -1.92 7.41
CA GLU A 25 -3.55 -0.88 7.25
C GLU A 25 -3.28 0.31 8.18
N LYS A 26 -2.99 0.04 9.45
CA LYS A 26 -2.70 1.09 10.42
C LYS A 26 -1.46 1.91 10.01
N ASP A 27 -0.35 1.25 9.71
CA ASP A 27 0.91 1.94 9.35
C ASP A 27 0.72 2.78 8.08
N MET A 28 -0.06 2.27 7.11
CA MET A 28 -0.43 3.00 5.90
C MET A 28 -1.23 4.25 6.22
N LEU A 29 -2.27 4.15 7.06
CA LEU A 29 -3.10 5.29 7.45
C LEU A 29 -2.33 6.32 8.28
N ASP A 30 -1.49 5.87 9.21
CA ASP A 30 -0.61 6.74 10.02
C ASP A 30 0.39 7.48 9.12
N ALA A 31 0.95 6.80 8.11
CA ALA A 31 1.83 7.41 7.12
C ALA A 31 1.07 8.42 6.23
N LEU A 32 -0.13 8.07 5.77
CA LEU A 32 -0.97 8.94 4.92
C LEU A 32 -1.41 10.20 5.67
N ALA A 33 -1.67 10.10 6.98
CA ALA A 33 -2.09 11.22 7.82
C ALA A 33 -1.05 12.35 7.91
N ALA A 34 0.22 12.05 7.63
CA ALA A 34 1.29 13.05 7.58
C ALA A 34 1.23 13.97 6.35
N PHE A 35 0.37 13.68 5.37
CA PHE A 35 0.23 14.46 4.15
C PHE A 35 -1.12 15.19 4.09
N GLN A 36 -1.15 16.36 3.44
CA GLN A 36 -2.39 17.11 3.20
C GLN A 36 -3.26 16.43 2.12
N HIS A 37 -2.60 15.89 1.10
CA HIS A 37 -3.19 15.14 -0.01
C HIS A 37 -2.34 13.92 -0.32
N GLY A 38 -2.98 12.82 -0.68
CA GLY A 38 -2.29 11.61 -1.10
C GLY A 38 -3.22 10.41 -1.18
N ARG A 39 -2.65 9.27 -1.52
CA ARG A 39 -3.36 7.99 -1.53
C ARG A 39 -2.48 6.89 -0.96
N GLY A 40 -3.08 5.91 -0.30
CA GLY A 40 -2.40 4.74 0.22
C GLY A 40 -3.08 3.45 -0.19
N ARG A 41 -2.33 2.35 -0.31
CA ARG A 41 -2.89 1.02 -0.54
C ARG A 41 -2.11 -0.04 0.20
N VAL A 42 -2.80 -1.13 0.51
CA VAL A 42 -2.21 -2.37 1.05
C VAL A 42 -2.45 -3.50 0.06
N ARG A 43 -1.42 -4.24 -0.28
CA ARG A 43 -1.47 -5.36 -1.23
C ARG A 43 -0.77 -6.58 -0.65
N TYR A 44 -1.27 -7.77 -1.00
CA TYR A 44 -0.49 -8.97 -0.76
C TYR A 44 0.78 -8.95 -1.59
N ALA A 45 1.85 -9.48 -1.02
CA ALA A 45 3.11 -9.70 -1.71
C ALA A 45 3.63 -11.09 -1.40
N ARG A 46 4.09 -11.77 -2.44
CA ARG A 46 4.77 -13.06 -2.32
C ARG A 46 6.17 -12.96 -2.93
N LEU A 47 7.16 -13.40 -2.17
CA LEU A 47 8.49 -13.67 -2.69
C LEU A 47 8.43 -14.93 -3.53
N THR A 48 8.76 -14.81 -4.81
CA THR A 48 8.89 -15.95 -5.72
C THR A 48 10.34 -16.04 -6.16
N PRO A 49 10.97 -17.24 -6.14
CA PRO A 49 12.33 -17.39 -6.64
C PRO A 49 12.43 -16.93 -8.09
N ALA A 50 13.39 -16.05 -8.40
CA ALA A 50 13.62 -15.62 -9.76
C ALA A 50 14.14 -16.81 -10.60
N PRO A 51 13.87 -16.85 -11.91
CA PRO A 51 14.31 -17.96 -12.79
C PRO A 51 15.84 -18.17 -12.86
N ARG A 52 16.65 -17.26 -12.30
CA ARG A 52 18.13 -17.28 -12.36
C ARG A 52 18.83 -17.45 -10.99
N GLY A 53 18.18 -18.04 -10.01
CA GLY A 53 18.81 -18.38 -8.71
C GLY A 53 18.39 -17.47 -7.56
N THR A 54 19.27 -17.28 -6.56
CA THR A 54 19.05 -16.78 -5.18
C THR A 54 18.47 -15.35 -5.00
N ILE A 55 17.92 -14.76 -6.06
CA ILE A 55 17.21 -13.48 -6.03
C ILE A 55 15.72 -13.80 -5.98
N TYR A 56 14.98 -13.14 -5.09
CA TYR A 56 13.54 -13.29 -5.01
C TYR A 56 12.87 -12.07 -5.64
N ASP A 57 11.92 -12.30 -6.54
CA ASP A 57 11.06 -11.27 -7.10
C ASP A 57 9.80 -11.11 -6.22
N TYR A 58 9.35 -9.87 -6.03
CA TYR A 58 8.07 -9.59 -5.39
C TYR A 58 6.96 -9.69 -6.43
N TRP A 59 6.08 -10.68 -6.25
CA TRP A 59 4.80 -10.73 -6.92
C TRP A 59 3.76 -10.03 -6.04
N TYR A 60 3.28 -8.88 -6.51
CA TYR A 60 2.15 -8.18 -5.89
C TYR A 60 0.85 -8.88 -6.28
N GLY A 61 0.08 -9.29 -5.28
CA GLY A 61 -1.25 -9.86 -5.41
C GLY A 61 -2.34 -8.79 -5.26
N SER A 62 -3.54 -9.24 -4.90
CA SER A 62 -4.72 -8.37 -4.76
C SER A 62 -4.52 -7.24 -3.76
N THR A 63 -5.08 -6.08 -4.09
CA THR A 63 -5.24 -4.95 -3.17
C THR A 63 -6.33 -5.25 -2.16
N LEU A 64 -6.01 -5.09 -0.89
CA LEU A 64 -6.91 -5.32 0.23
C LEU A 64 -7.69 -4.07 0.59
N ILE A 65 -6.99 -2.94 0.63
CA ILE A 65 -7.58 -1.66 0.98
C ILE A 65 -6.85 -0.56 0.23
N THR A 66 -7.62 0.44 -0.18
CA THR A 66 -7.14 1.70 -0.72
C THR A 66 -7.66 2.82 0.18
N ALA A 67 -6.89 3.89 0.30
CA ALA A 67 -7.27 5.07 1.03
C ALA A 67 -6.88 6.30 0.23
N HIS A 68 -7.74 7.30 0.24
CA HIS A 68 -7.52 8.60 -0.39
C HIS A 68 -7.61 9.66 0.70
N ARG A 69 -6.68 10.61 0.67
CA ARG A 69 -6.67 11.76 1.58
C ARG A 69 -6.70 13.03 0.76
N ALA A 70 -7.66 13.90 1.06
CA ALA A 70 -7.79 15.22 0.46
C ALA A 70 -8.17 16.22 1.54
N ASP A 71 -7.48 17.36 1.57
CA ASP A 71 -7.71 18.45 2.53
C ASP A 71 -7.75 17.97 4.00
N GLY A 72 -6.91 16.97 4.32
CA GLY A 72 -6.82 16.40 5.67
C GLY A 72 -7.91 15.39 6.04
N VAL A 73 -8.89 15.13 5.16
CA VAL A 73 -9.91 14.08 5.33
C VAL A 73 -9.44 12.80 4.63
N THR A 74 -9.54 11.66 5.32
CA THR A 74 -9.18 10.34 4.76
C THR A 74 -10.43 9.48 4.57
N VAL A 75 -10.55 8.91 3.39
CA VAL A 75 -11.59 7.93 3.01
C VAL A 75 -10.88 6.64 2.64
N SER A 76 -11.26 5.53 3.28
CA SER A 76 -10.75 4.19 2.96
C SER A 76 -11.84 3.32 2.35
N VAL A 77 -11.43 2.47 1.40
CA VAL A 77 -12.27 1.57 0.62
C VAL A 77 -11.60 0.20 0.59
N ILE A 78 -12.37 -0.83 0.95
CA ILE A 78 -11.92 -2.23 0.83
C ILE A 78 -11.81 -2.58 -0.67
N GLY A 79 -10.69 -3.17 -1.05
CA GLY A 79 -10.38 -3.56 -2.43
C GLY A 79 -9.58 -2.51 -3.19
N ASP A 80 -9.49 -2.71 -4.50
CA ASP A 80 -8.74 -1.84 -5.40
C ASP A 80 -9.64 -0.69 -5.92
N ALA A 81 -9.44 0.49 -5.35
CA ALA A 81 -9.91 1.76 -5.91
C ALA A 81 -8.71 2.69 -6.18
N TRP A 82 -7.55 2.10 -6.52
CA TRP A 82 -6.30 2.83 -6.69
C TRP A 82 -6.27 3.61 -8.00
N GLU A 83 -6.88 3.03 -9.04
CA GLU A 83 -6.96 3.55 -10.41
C GLU A 83 -8.24 4.38 -10.64
N ASP A 84 -9.21 4.34 -9.71
CA ASP A 84 -10.52 5.00 -9.82
C ASP A 84 -10.44 6.47 -9.39
N THR A 85 -9.65 7.24 -10.14
CA THR A 85 -9.66 8.70 -10.10
C THR A 85 -9.68 9.23 -11.53
N LEU A 86 -10.84 9.16 -12.16
CA LEU A 86 -11.22 10.01 -13.30
C LEU A 86 -12.07 11.18 -12.80
#